data_AF-A0A7R8YSY0-F1
#
_entry.id   AF-A0A7R8YSY0-F1
#
_cell.length_a   1.000
_cell.length_b   1.000
_cell.length_c   1.000
_cell.angle_alpha   90.00
_cell.angle_beta   90.00
_cell.angle_gamma   90.00
#
_symmetry.space_group_name_H-M   'P 1'
#
loop_
_entity.id
_entity.type
_entity.pdbx_description
1 polymer ?
#
loop_
_entity_poly.entity_id
_entity_poly.type
_entity_poly.pdbx_seq_one_letter_code
_entity_poly.pdbx_strand_id
1 'polypeptide(L)'
;MLGGIQARIELGPYNSHTHTISFFRENQSRFLPQHVAKNSSWSWLPVSRKNSAEVKLLEQFKRVPQAATTRKLMRKYLEFCWALPFYGAAFFHGQVEQPVRGLMSLVNHKDISVIIAINERGVFIIDPLECTLLLGLRYEDLSWDYAKPSTNDDPDCQTCIFLQFDAVENGIAVSKLMQIFSRQAAMMDALIAHFADQMRRRREGADGQPAEHIHDEPNPIQNNGNGVLCNKLSRLTLATFDEEGRCIGQMGSLSISY
;
A
#
# COMPACT_ATOMS: atom_id res chain seq x y z
N MET A 1 2.58 1.57 -18.56
CA MET A 1 1.95 2.86 -18.88
C MET A 1 2.71 4.04 -18.29
N LEU A 2 2.77 4.22 -16.96
CA LEU A 2 3.53 5.31 -16.31
C LEU A 2 4.96 5.48 -16.84
N GLY A 3 5.74 4.39 -16.93
CA GLY A 3 7.10 4.45 -17.49
C GLY A 3 7.18 4.91 -18.95
N GLY A 4 6.17 4.61 -19.77
CA GLY A 4 6.10 5.09 -21.16
C GLY A 4 5.82 6.60 -21.23
N ILE A 5 4.97 7.11 -20.33
CA ILE A 5 4.70 8.54 -20.18
C ILE A 5 5.95 9.27 -19.68
N GLN A 6 6.65 8.72 -18.67
CA GLN A 6 7.90 9.26 -18.17
C GLN A 6 8.96 9.33 -19.27
N ALA A 7 9.15 8.25 -20.03
CA ALA A 7 10.05 8.22 -21.17
C ALA A 7 9.69 9.29 -22.22
N ARG A 8 8.40 9.51 -22.51
CA ARG A 8 7.95 10.57 -23.44
C ARG A 8 8.20 11.98 -22.93
N ILE A 9 8.12 12.20 -21.62
CA ILE A 9 8.41 13.49 -20.99
C ILE A 9 9.92 13.80 -21.09
N GLU A 10 10.79 12.83 -20.82
CA GLU A 10 12.25 13.03 -20.80
C GLU A 10 12.89 12.97 -22.19
N LEU A 11 12.49 12.02 -23.04
CA LEU A 11 13.17 11.72 -24.30
C LEU A 11 12.53 12.41 -25.52
N GLY A 12 11.36 13.02 -25.34
CA GLY A 12 10.59 13.56 -26.46
C GLY A 12 9.89 12.47 -27.29
N PRO A 13 9.44 12.79 -28.51
CA PRO A 13 8.73 11.85 -29.38
C PRO A 13 9.52 10.57 -29.68
N TYR A 14 8.81 9.47 -29.95
CA TYR A 14 9.44 8.21 -30.34
C TYR A 14 10.25 8.36 -31.64
N ASN A 15 11.48 7.85 -31.64
CA ASN A 15 12.36 7.73 -32.80
C ASN A 15 12.92 6.31 -32.82
N SER A 16 12.67 5.59 -33.91
CA SER A 16 13.05 4.18 -34.04
C SER A 16 14.55 3.94 -34.08
N HIS A 17 15.34 4.93 -34.48
CA HIS A 17 16.80 4.82 -34.56
C HIS A 17 17.48 4.94 -33.19
N THR A 18 16.88 5.70 -32.27
CA THR A 18 17.47 5.96 -30.94
C THR A 18 16.80 5.12 -29.85
N HIS A 19 15.47 4.99 -29.88
CA HIS A 19 14.69 4.39 -28.81
C HIS A 19 14.45 2.89 -29.09
N THR A 20 15.53 2.12 -28.98
CA THR A 20 15.55 0.67 -29.22
C THR A 20 15.29 -0.12 -27.94
N ILE A 21 15.14 -1.45 -28.07
CA ILE A 21 15.06 -2.36 -26.93
C ILE A 21 16.36 -2.30 -26.10
N SER A 22 17.53 -2.18 -26.75
CA SER A 22 18.83 -2.07 -26.04
C SER A 22 18.89 -0.80 -25.20
N PHE A 23 18.51 0.33 -25.79
CA PHE A 23 18.44 1.61 -25.09
C PHE A 23 17.61 1.49 -23.81
N PHE A 24 16.39 0.94 -23.92
CA PHE A 24 15.55 0.78 -22.74
C PHE A 24 16.07 -0.26 -21.77
N ARG A 25 16.77 -1.31 -22.21
CA ARG A 25 17.44 -2.27 -21.32
C ARG A 25 18.52 -1.62 -20.44
N GLU A 26 19.30 -0.73 -21.02
CA GLU A 26 20.36 0.00 -20.30
C GLU A 26 19.81 1.11 -19.39
N ASN A 27 18.61 1.62 -19.70
CA ASN A 27 18.02 2.78 -19.03
C ASN A 27 16.75 2.44 -18.21
N GLN A 28 16.44 1.17 -17.94
CA GLN A 28 15.17 0.77 -17.30
C GLN A 28 14.90 1.48 -15.98
N SER A 29 15.93 1.60 -15.13
CA SER A 29 15.84 2.19 -13.79
C SER A 29 15.45 3.68 -13.80
N ARG A 30 15.61 4.36 -14.94
CA ARG A 30 15.17 5.76 -15.10
C ARG A 30 13.66 5.89 -15.23
N PHE A 31 13.00 4.86 -15.74
CA PHE A 31 11.58 4.92 -16.13
C PHE A 31 10.69 3.94 -15.36
N LEU A 32 11.28 2.97 -14.66
CA LEU A 32 10.57 1.90 -13.95
C LEU A 32 11.00 1.86 -12.48
N PRO A 33 10.08 1.51 -11.55
CA PRO A 33 10.44 1.24 -10.16
C PRO A 33 11.50 0.14 -10.05
N GLN A 34 12.35 0.21 -9.03
CA GLN A 34 13.49 -0.71 -8.84
C GLN A 34 13.07 -2.20 -8.81
N HIS A 35 11.93 -2.54 -8.22
CA HIS A 35 11.43 -3.92 -8.19
C HIS A 35 10.93 -4.43 -9.55
N VAL A 36 10.62 -3.53 -10.49
CA VAL A 36 10.24 -3.86 -11.88
C VAL A 36 11.45 -3.83 -12.80
N ALA A 37 12.34 -2.86 -12.59
CA ALA A 37 13.62 -2.72 -13.27
C ALA A 37 14.56 -3.85 -12.81
N LYS A 38 14.40 -5.03 -13.40
CA LYS A 38 15.25 -6.18 -13.06
C LYS A 38 16.70 -5.84 -13.37
N ASN A 39 17.57 -5.96 -12.37
CA ASN A 39 19.00 -5.86 -12.61
C ASN A 39 19.41 -7.01 -13.51
N SER A 40 20.01 -6.67 -14.65
CA SER A 40 20.36 -7.60 -15.72
C SER A 40 21.63 -8.36 -15.32
N SER A 41 21.55 -9.20 -14.28
CA SER A 41 22.68 -10.04 -13.85
C SER A 41 23.09 -11.03 -14.95
N TRP A 42 22.23 -11.28 -15.94
CA TRP A 42 22.51 -12.02 -17.18
C TRP A 42 22.45 -11.13 -18.43
N SER A 43 22.98 -9.91 -18.34
CA SER A 43 23.04 -8.91 -19.42
C SER A 43 23.79 -9.34 -20.68
N TRP A 44 24.54 -10.44 -20.62
CA TRP A 44 25.28 -10.98 -21.76
C TRP A 44 24.46 -11.92 -22.66
N LEU A 45 23.26 -12.36 -22.23
CA LEU A 45 22.38 -13.17 -23.08
C LEU A 45 21.38 -12.28 -23.83
N PRO A 46 21.41 -12.23 -25.18
CA PRO A 46 20.56 -11.34 -25.98
C PRO A 46 19.07 -11.77 -26.03
N VAL A 47 18.63 -12.66 -25.14
CA VAL A 47 17.27 -13.20 -25.16
C VAL A 47 16.31 -12.27 -24.43
N SER A 48 15.92 -11.19 -25.09
CA SER A 48 14.76 -10.40 -24.65
C SER A 48 13.51 -11.25 -24.86
N ARG A 49 12.95 -11.78 -23.78
CA ARG A 49 11.65 -12.45 -23.83
C ARG A 49 10.61 -11.43 -24.28
N LYS A 50 9.65 -11.82 -25.13
CA LYS A 50 8.57 -10.95 -25.64
C LYS A 50 7.81 -10.17 -24.55
N ASN A 51 7.86 -10.63 -23.29
CA ASN A 51 7.20 -10.02 -22.13
C ASN A 51 8.17 -9.32 -21.15
N SER A 52 9.40 -9.02 -21.57
CA SER A 52 10.38 -8.33 -20.73
C SER A 52 9.99 -6.88 -20.41
N ALA A 53 10.59 -6.31 -19.36
CA ALA A 53 10.30 -4.96 -18.91
C ALA A 53 10.67 -3.92 -19.97
N GLU A 54 11.82 -4.05 -20.65
CA GLU A 54 12.24 -3.16 -21.72
C GLU A 54 11.31 -3.20 -22.94
N VAL A 55 10.80 -4.39 -23.31
CA VAL A 55 9.89 -4.54 -24.45
C VAL A 55 8.56 -3.86 -24.12
N LYS A 56 7.99 -4.16 -22.94
CA LYS A 56 6.75 -3.50 -22.49
C LYS A 56 6.93 -2.00 -22.35
N LEU A 57 8.07 -1.52 -21.87
CA LEU A 57 8.36 -0.09 -21.75
C LEU A 57 8.39 0.58 -23.13
N LEU A 58 9.10 -0.01 -24.09
CA LEU A 58 9.16 0.48 -25.47
C LEU A 58 7.77 0.50 -26.12
N GLU A 59 6.97 -0.56 -25.95
CA GLU A 59 5.60 -0.60 -26.48
C GLU A 59 4.72 0.49 -25.88
N GLN A 60 4.81 0.70 -24.57
CA GLN A 60 4.04 1.76 -23.89
C GLN A 60 4.49 3.14 -24.33
N PHE A 61 5.79 3.36 -24.52
CA PHE A 61 6.34 4.61 -25.03
C PHE A 61 5.86 4.90 -26.47
N LYS A 62 5.84 3.90 -27.36
CA LYS A 62 5.31 4.03 -28.73
C LYS A 62 3.83 4.42 -28.77
N ARG A 63 3.04 4.00 -27.77
CA ARG A 63 1.61 4.30 -27.66
C ARG A 63 1.32 5.72 -27.19
N VAL A 64 2.32 6.44 -26.65
CA VAL A 64 2.10 7.81 -26.17
C VAL A 64 1.97 8.76 -27.37
N PRO A 65 0.90 9.59 -27.46
CA PRO A 65 0.68 10.44 -28.63
C PRO A 65 1.85 11.38 -28.92
N GLN A 66 2.26 11.47 -30.19
CA GLN A 66 3.36 12.34 -30.61
C GLN A 66 3.03 13.82 -30.41
N ALA A 67 1.79 14.23 -30.70
CA ALA A 67 1.33 15.61 -30.56
C ALA A 67 1.05 16.05 -29.11
N ALA A 68 1.17 15.15 -28.13
CA ALA A 68 0.93 15.52 -26.74
C ALA A 68 2.04 16.44 -26.21
N THR A 69 1.64 17.60 -25.70
CA THR A 69 2.54 18.52 -24.97
C THR A 69 2.99 17.90 -23.65
N THR A 70 4.18 18.25 -23.17
CA THR A 70 4.71 17.81 -21.87
C THR A 70 3.74 18.07 -20.72
N ARG A 71 3.06 19.23 -20.70
CA ARG A 71 2.06 19.57 -19.65
C ARG A 71 0.90 18.56 -19.60
N LYS A 72 0.34 18.19 -20.76
CA LYS A 72 -0.72 17.18 -20.85
C LYS A 72 -0.23 15.81 -20.37
N LEU A 73 1.00 15.45 -20.70
CA LEU A 73 1.61 14.18 -20.27
C LEU A 73 1.87 14.15 -18.76
N MET A 74 2.39 15.23 -18.18
CA MET A 74 2.57 15.36 -16.72
C MET A 74 1.23 15.26 -15.99
N ARG A 75 0.19 15.95 -16.47
CA ARG A 75 -1.15 15.80 -15.89
C ARG A 75 -1.64 14.35 -15.99
N LYS A 76 -1.47 13.71 -17.15
CA LYS A 76 -1.88 12.31 -17.32
C LYS A 76 -1.11 11.36 -16.42
N TYR A 77 0.18 11.62 -16.19
CA TYR A 77 1.01 10.89 -15.24
C TYR A 77 0.43 11.00 -13.83
N LEU A 78 0.12 12.24 -13.39
CA LEU A 78 -0.47 12.49 -12.08
C LEU A 78 -1.86 11.86 -11.93
N GLU A 79 -2.71 11.89 -12.94
CA GLU A 79 -4.02 11.20 -12.92
C GLU A 79 -3.87 9.70 -12.62
N PHE A 80 -2.84 9.04 -13.16
CA PHE A 80 -2.55 7.64 -12.82
C PHE A 80 -2.00 7.48 -11.41
N CYS A 81 -1.24 8.45 -10.92
CA CYS A 81 -0.71 8.43 -9.55
C CYS A 81 -1.82 8.68 -8.51
N TRP A 82 -2.76 9.59 -8.75
CA TRP A 82 -3.88 9.90 -7.84
C TRP A 82 -4.77 8.69 -7.59
N ALA A 83 -4.97 7.87 -8.61
CA ALA A 83 -5.70 6.61 -8.49
C ALA A 83 -5.03 5.55 -7.59
N LEU A 84 -3.76 5.72 -7.21
CA LEU A 84 -3.08 4.82 -6.28
C LEU A 84 -3.53 5.13 -4.84
N PRO A 85 -3.91 4.12 -4.03
CA PRO A 85 -4.44 4.35 -2.68
C PRO A 85 -3.50 5.14 -1.76
N PHE A 86 -2.20 4.91 -1.89
CA PHE A 86 -1.14 5.49 -1.06
C PHE A 86 -0.49 6.74 -1.67
N TYR A 87 -1.07 7.35 -2.70
CA TYR A 87 -0.56 8.61 -3.23
C TYR A 87 -0.63 9.72 -2.17
N GLY A 88 0.40 10.58 -2.12
CA GLY A 88 0.44 11.69 -1.15
C GLY A 88 0.71 11.26 0.30
N ALA A 89 1.02 9.98 0.55
CA ALA A 89 1.22 9.47 1.89
C ALA A 89 2.56 9.87 2.53
N ALA A 90 2.52 10.10 3.84
CA ALA A 90 3.68 10.00 4.69
C ALA A 90 3.96 8.51 5.00
N PHE A 91 5.22 8.12 4.97
CA PHE A 91 5.65 6.74 5.17
C PHE A 91 6.40 6.57 6.49
N PHE A 92 6.00 5.57 7.25
CA PHE A 92 6.56 5.20 8.55
C PHE A 92 7.04 3.76 8.52
N HIS A 93 8.02 3.45 9.35
CA HIS A 93 8.48 2.08 9.54
C HIS A 93 7.78 1.45 10.74
N GLY A 94 7.39 0.19 10.60
CA GLY A 94 6.87 -0.58 11.70
C GLY A 94 7.16 -2.06 11.55
N GLN A 95 6.66 -2.81 12.52
CA GLN A 95 6.83 -4.23 12.66
C GLN A 95 5.48 -4.85 13.05
N VAL A 96 5.19 -5.99 12.45
CA VAL A 96 3.99 -6.78 12.75
C VAL A 96 4.43 -8.20 13.03
N GLU A 97 3.78 -8.88 13.96
CA GLU A 97 4.14 -10.26 14.23
C GLU A 97 3.86 -11.15 13.03
N GLN A 98 4.72 -12.16 12.85
CA GLN A 98 4.52 -13.16 11.82
C GLN A 98 3.41 -14.15 12.24
N PRO A 99 2.42 -14.45 11.38
CA PRO A 99 1.42 -15.46 11.69
C PRO A 99 2.09 -16.84 11.77
N VAL A 100 2.03 -17.46 12.94
CA VAL A 100 2.63 -18.77 13.20
C VAL A 100 1.63 -19.88 12.85
N ARG A 101 2.03 -20.85 12.03
CA ARG A 101 1.22 -22.05 11.73
C ARG A 101 2.05 -23.33 11.89
N GLY A 102 1.54 -24.29 12.66
CA GLY A 102 2.11 -25.64 12.81
C GLY A 102 3.46 -25.69 13.54
N LEU A 103 4.31 -26.66 13.18
CA LEU A 103 5.60 -26.96 13.84
C LEU A 103 6.62 -25.81 13.80
N MET A 104 6.38 -24.77 12.99
CA MET A 104 7.20 -23.55 12.92
C MET A 104 7.08 -22.67 14.17
N SER A 105 6.13 -22.94 15.07
CA SER A 105 6.02 -22.25 16.38
C SER A 105 7.22 -22.49 17.30
N LEU A 106 8.05 -23.50 17.03
CA LEU A 106 9.18 -23.89 17.89
C LEU A 106 10.49 -23.19 17.50
N VAL A 107 10.52 -22.39 16.42
CA VAL A 107 11.73 -21.74 15.90
C VAL A 107 11.52 -20.23 15.85
N ASN A 108 12.44 -19.48 16.46
CA ASN A 108 12.50 -18.02 16.60
C ASN A 108 11.48 -17.22 15.75
N HIS A 109 10.52 -16.62 16.45
CA HIS A 109 9.61 -15.61 15.90
C HIS A 109 10.42 -14.42 15.39
N LYS A 110 10.23 -14.05 14.12
CA LYS A 110 10.76 -12.80 13.59
C LYS A 110 9.59 -11.91 13.19
N ASP A 111 9.57 -10.71 13.75
CA ASP A 111 8.64 -9.69 13.31
C ASP A 111 8.86 -9.37 11.84
N ILE A 112 7.76 -9.20 11.11
CA ILE A 112 7.74 -8.78 9.73
C ILE A 112 7.90 -7.26 9.71
N SER A 113 8.96 -6.76 9.09
CA SER A 113 9.10 -5.33 8.82
C SER A 113 8.09 -4.89 7.78
N VAL A 114 7.36 -3.83 8.07
CA VAL A 114 6.36 -3.24 7.18
C VAL A 114 6.61 -1.73 7.04
N ILE A 115 6.11 -1.19 5.93
CA ILE A 115 5.98 0.25 5.73
C ILE A 115 4.50 0.61 5.93
N ILE A 116 4.24 1.63 6.74
CA ILE A 116 2.91 2.19 6.95
C ILE A 116 2.81 3.50 6.18
N ALA A 117 1.90 3.56 5.21
CA ALA A 117 1.59 4.77 4.47
C ALA A 117 0.30 5.38 5.00
N ILE A 118 0.32 6.68 5.34
CA ILE A 118 -0.82 7.42 5.89
C ILE A 118 -1.04 8.69 5.05
N ASN A 119 -2.24 8.87 4.52
CA ASN A 119 -2.66 10.05 3.74
C ASN A 119 -4.11 10.43 4.05
N GLU A 120 -4.68 11.39 3.34
CA GLU A 120 -6.07 11.82 3.53
C GLU A 120 -7.13 10.75 3.25
N ARG A 121 -6.76 9.63 2.60
CA ARG A 121 -7.67 8.52 2.26
C ARG A 121 -7.72 7.46 3.36
N GLY A 122 -6.63 7.23 4.08
CA GLY A 122 -6.57 6.19 5.10
C GLY A 122 -5.17 5.70 5.46
N VAL A 123 -5.12 4.46 5.96
CA VAL A 123 -3.91 3.79 6.44
C VAL A 123 -3.64 2.55 5.58
N PHE A 124 -2.40 2.41 5.12
CA PHE A 124 -1.97 1.34 4.21
C PHE A 124 -0.73 0.64 4.75
N ILE A 125 -0.73 -0.69 4.71
CA ILE A 125 0.38 -1.51 5.18
C ILE A 125 1.01 -2.19 3.98
N ILE A 126 2.31 -2.01 3.81
CA ILE A 126 3.07 -2.45 2.64
C ILE A 126 4.20 -3.36 3.12
N ASP A 127 4.36 -4.50 2.46
CA ASP A 127 5.56 -5.33 2.53
C ASP A 127 6.66 -4.69 1.65
N PRO A 128 7.74 -4.16 2.25
CA PRO A 128 8.80 -3.50 1.48
C PRO A 128 9.65 -4.49 0.68
N LEU A 129 9.76 -5.75 1.11
CA LEU A 129 10.57 -6.76 0.43
C LEU A 129 9.88 -7.25 -0.85
N GLU A 130 8.58 -7.52 -0.75
CA GLU A 130 7.78 -7.95 -1.90
C GLU A 130 7.12 -6.80 -2.67
N CYS A 131 7.33 -5.55 -2.24
CA CYS A 131 6.71 -4.35 -2.81
C CYS A 131 5.18 -4.51 -2.99
N THR A 132 4.52 -5.04 -1.97
CA THR A 132 3.12 -5.49 -2.03
C THR A 132 2.28 -4.80 -0.96
N LEU A 133 1.13 -4.26 -1.35
CA LEU A 133 0.11 -3.79 -0.42
C LEU A 133 -0.52 -5.00 0.32
N LEU A 134 -0.38 -5.04 1.65
CA LEU A 134 -0.91 -6.10 2.52
C LEU A 134 -2.34 -5.79 2.98
N LEU A 135 -2.57 -4.54 3.37
CA LEU A 135 -3.83 -4.04 3.92
C LEU A 135 -4.00 -2.56 3.55
N GLY A 136 -5.22 -2.15 3.25
CA GLY A 136 -5.58 -0.74 3.07
C GLY A 136 -6.94 -0.49 3.68
N LEU A 137 -7.00 0.46 4.61
CA LEU A 137 -8.19 0.80 5.39
C LEU A 137 -8.50 2.28 5.23
N ARG A 138 -9.74 2.61 4.88
CA ARG A 138 -10.21 4.00 4.92
C ARG A 138 -10.54 4.37 6.36
N TYR A 139 -10.49 5.66 6.69
CA TYR A 139 -10.83 6.15 8.03
C TYR A 139 -12.28 5.85 8.46
N GLU A 140 -13.18 5.57 7.52
CA GLU A 140 -14.56 5.17 7.82
C GLU A 140 -14.71 3.67 8.14
N ASP A 141 -13.71 2.87 7.76
CA ASP A 141 -13.71 1.41 7.92
C ASP A 141 -12.70 0.95 8.98
N LEU A 142 -12.16 1.88 9.78
CA LEU A 142 -11.19 1.56 10.82
C LEU A 142 -11.46 2.34 12.11
N SER A 143 -11.17 1.69 13.22
CA SER A 143 -10.88 2.32 14.51
C SER A 143 -9.41 2.10 14.84
N TRP A 144 -8.80 3.03 15.58
CA TRP A 144 -7.41 2.87 16.02
C TRP A 144 -7.25 3.26 17.47
N ASP A 145 -6.22 2.72 18.10
CA ASP A 145 -5.77 3.13 19.42
C ASP A 145 -4.23 3.16 19.49
N TYR A 146 -3.70 4.10 20.25
CA TYR A 146 -2.27 4.28 20.46
C TYR A 146 -1.90 3.84 21.87
N ALA A 147 -1.03 2.82 21.95
CA ALA A 147 -0.60 2.27 23.22
C ALA A 147 0.90 2.54 23.46
N LYS A 148 1.18 2.94 24.70
CA LYS A 148 2.54 3.02 25.25
C LYS A 148 2.83 1.79 26.10
N PRO A 149 4.08 1.32 26.14
CA PRO A 149 4.54 0.37 27.14
C PRO A 149 4.11 0.79 28.56
N SER A 150 3.73 -0.19 29.38
CA SER A 150 3.50 0.05 30.81
C SER A 150 4.79 0.43 31.55
N THR A 151 5.95 0.03 31.00
CA THR A 151 7.27 0.27 31.56
C THR A 151 8.08 1.11 30.58
N ASN A 152 8.40 2.35 30.94
CA ASN A 152 9.09 3.29 30.04
C ASN A 152 10.57 2.94 29.80
N ASP A 153 11.17 2.10 30.64
CA ASP A 153 12.61 1.82 30.67
C ASP A 153 13.02 0.51 29.97
N ASP A 154 12.06 -0.22 29.40
CA ASP A 154 12.36 -1.44 28.65
C ASP A 154 12.64 -1.09 27.17
N PRO A 155 13.90 -1.16 26.70
CA PRO A 155 14.25 -0.83 25.32
C PRO A 155 13.64 -1.80 24.29
N ASP A 156 13.18 -2.97 24.72
CA ASP A 156 12.53 -3.97 23.89
C ASP A 156 11.01 -3.77 23.82
N CYS A 157 10.44 -2.91 24.68
CA CYS A 157 9.02 -2.59 24.66
C CYS A 157 8.74 -1.38 23.76
N GLN A 158 8.26 -1.62 22.54
CA GLN A 158 7.93 -0.56 21.59
C GLN A 158 6.50 -0.05 21.78
N THR A 159 6.29 1.25 21.50
CA THR A 159 4.95 1.79 21.31
C THR A 159 4.27 1.12 20.12
N CYS A 160 2.94 1.01 20.15
CA CYS A 160 2.20 0.39 19.07
C CYS A 160 0.92 1.15 18.71
N ILE A 161 0.46 0.91 17.49
CA ILE A 161 -0.86 1.30 17.01
C ILE A 161 -1.67 0.02 16.84
N PHE A 162 -2.87 0.01 17.42
CA PHE A 162 -3.89 -0.98 17.15
C PHE A 162 -4.78 -0.47 16.02
N LEU A 163 -5.06 -1.32 15.03
CA LEU A 163 -6.05 -1.05 13.98
C LEU A 163 -7.12 -2.11 14.06
N GLN A 164 -8.36 -1.68 14.27
CA GLN A 164 -9.54 -2.54 14.26
C GLN A 164 -10.41 -2.23 13.05
N PHE A 165 -10.86 -3.26 12.34
CA PHE A 165 -11.65 -3.13 11.12
C PHE A 165 -12.53 -4.36 10.88
N ASP A 166 -13.62 -4.16 10.15
CA ASP A 166 -14.55 -5.25 9.82
C ASP A 166 -14.04 -6.08 8.63
N ALA A 167 -14.33 -7.37 8.66
CA ALA A 167 -14.04 -8.32 7.59
C ALA A 167 -15.17 -9.36 7.49
N VAL A 168 -15.17 -10.11 6.39
CA VAL A 168 -16.06 -11.27 6.22
C VAL A 168 -15.20 -12.51 6.07
N GLU A 169 -15.41 -13.49 6.95
CA GLU A 169 -14.76 -14.79 6.90
C GLU A 169 -15.81 -15.89 6.81
N ASN A 170 -15.73 -16.73 5.78
CA ASN A 170 -16.69 -17.80 5.51
C ASN A 170 -18.16 -17.32 5.47
N GLY A 171 -18.40 -16.09 5.02
CA GLY A 171 -19.74 -15.49 4.95
C GLY A 171 -20.26 -14.88 6.26
N ILE A 172 -19.44 -14.88 7.32
CA ILE A 172 -19.78 -14.33 8.62
C ILE A 172 -19.04 -13.00 8.80
N ALA A 173 -19.72 -11.96 9.28
CA ALA A 173 -19.10 -10.70 9.64
C ALA A 173 -18.27 -10.89 10.92
N VAL A 174 -17.03 -10.41 10.87
CA VAL A 174 -16.08 -10.49 11.99
C VAL A 174 -15.33 -9.19 12.09
N SER A 175 -14.93 -8.82 13.31
CA SER A 175 -14.01 -7.73 13.55
C SER A 175 -12.58 -8.26 13.65
N LYS A 176 -11.63 -7.62 12.98
CA LYS A 176 -10.20 -7.93 13.03
C LYS A 176 -9.46 -6.86 13.80
N LEU A 177 -8.52 -7.26 14.64
CA LEU A 177 -7.59 -6.38 15.35
C LEU A 177 -6.17 -6.71 14.94
N MET A 178 -5.43 -5.69 14.54
CA MET A 178 -4.04 -5.76 14.15
C MET A 178 -3.19 -4.87 15.05
N GLN A 179 -2.04 -5.37 15.49
CA GLN A 179 -1.06 -4.60 16.26
C GLN A 179 0.15 -4.28 15.38
N ILE A 180 0.57 -3.01 15.39
CA ILE A 180 1.74 -2.51 14.68
C ILE A 180 2.69 -1.89 15.68
N PHE A 181 3.86 -2.48 15.85
CA PHE A 181 4.94 -1.93 16.67
C PHE A 181 5.72 -0.90 15.88
N SER A 182 5.94 0.28 16.46
CA SER A 182 6.76 1.31 15.86
C SER A 182 7.19 2.35 16.89
N ARG A 183 8.47 2.74 16.86
CA ARG A 183 8.97 3.94 17.56
C ARG A 183 8.34 5.25 17.07
N GLN A 184 7.69 5.22 15.91
CA GLN A 184 7.04 6.36 15.27
C GLN A 184 5.53 6.41 15.55
N ALA A 185 5.00 5.51 16.38
CA ALA A 185 3.56 5.36 16.63
C ALA A 185 2.88 6.65 17.07
N ALA A 186 3.51 7.48 17.91
CA ALA A 186 2.94 8.78 18.31
C ALA A 186 2.75 9.76 17.12
N MET A 187 3.66 9.75 16.14
CA MET A 187 3.52 10.56 14.93
C MET A 187 2.42 10.00 14.01
N MET A 188 2.32 8.67 13.94
CA MET A 188 1.28 7.99 13.19
C MET A 188 -0.11 8.31 13.76
N ASP A 189 -0.28 8.18 15.08
CA ASP A 189 -1.50 8.52 15.80
C ASP A 189 -1.95 9.97 15.52
N ALA A 190 -1.06 10.93 15.70
CA ALA A 190 -1.36 12.33 15.44
C ALA A 190 -1.80 12.60 13.99
N LEU A 191 -1.18 11.91 13.02
CA LEU A 191 -1.52 12.07 11.60
C LEU A 191 -2.86 11.40 11.25
N ILE A 192 -3.12 10.21 11.79
CA ILE A 192 -4.40 9.50 11.66
C ILE A 192 -5.52 10.34 12.26
N ALA A 193 -5.34 10.85 13.48
CA ALA A 193 -6.30 11.72 14.15
C ALA A 193 -6.61 12.98 13.32
N HIS A 194 -5.57 13.62 12.76
CA HIS A 194 -5.73 14.81 11.93
C HIS A 194 -6.60 14.54 10.69
N PHE A 195 -6.30 13.49 9.92
CA PHE A 195 -7.05 13.20 8.70
C PHE A 195 -8.44 12.63 8.99
N ALA A 196 -8.60 11.83 10.04
CA ALA A 196 -9.91 11.34 10.48
C ALA A 196 -10.84 12.49 10.88
N ASP A 197 -10.34 13.46 11.66
CA ASP A 197 -11.09 14.67 12.03
C ASP A 197 -11.41 15.53 10.79
N GLN A 198 -10.44 15.71 9.89
CA GLN A 198 -10.68 16.43 8.64
C GLN A 198 -11.79 15.78 7.80
N MET A 199 -11.81 14.45 7.71
CA MET A 199 -12.82 13.71 6.96
C MET A 199 -14.19 13.80 7.61
N ARG A 200 -14.26 13.71 8.95
CA ARG A 200 -15.49 13.90 9.72
C ARG A 200 -16.09 15.30 9.50
N ARG A 201 -15.28 16.35 9.59
CA ARG A 201 -15.72 17.75 9.35
C ARG A 201 -16.23 17.97 7.92
N ARG A 202 -15.62 17.33 6.92
CA ARG A 202 -16.10 17.41 5.54
C ARG A 202 -17.48 16.78 5.36
N ARG A 203 -17.80 15.72 6.11
CA ARG A 203 -19.14 15.09 6.11
C ARG A 203 -20.17 15.98 6.79
N GLU A 204 -19.86 16.47 7.99
CA GLU A 204 -20.75 17.35 8.76
C GLU A 204 -21.02 18.68 8.04
N GLY A 205 -20.05 19.21 7.29
CA GLY A 205 -20.20 20.42 6.47
C GLY A 205 -20.92 20.21 5.13
N ALA A 206 -21.21 18.97 4.73
CA ALA A 206 -21.86 18.63 3.46
C ALA A 206 -23.40 18.48 3.58
N ASP A 207 -23.98 18.60 4.78
CA ASP A 207 -25.41 18.45 5.09
C ASP A 207 -26.36 19.50 4.43
N GLY A 208 -25.91 20.21 3.39
CA GLY A 208 -26.71 21.19 2.65
C GLY A 208 -26.43 21.26 1.14
N GLN A 209 -25.58 20.40 0.59
CA GLN A 209 -25.36 20.31 -0.86
C GLN A 209 -25.56 18.85 -1.29
N PRO A 210 -26.30 18.58 -2.39
CA PRO A 210 -26.34 17.23 -2.94
C PRO A 210 -24.91 16.81 -3.18
N ALA A 211 -24.53 15.63 -2.70
CA ALA A 211 -23.19 15.08 -2.88
C ALA A 211 -22.85 15.13 -4.37
N GLU A 212 -22.14 16.19 -4.80
CA GLU A 212 -21.47 16.18 -6.08
C GLU A 212 -20.57 14.97 -6.00
N HIS A 213 -20.85 13.98 -6.86
CA HIS A 213 -20.07 12.77 -7.05
C HIS A 213 -18.60 13.07 -6.74
N ILE A 214 -18.17 12.77 -5.52
CA ILE A 214 -16.75 12.75 -5.18
C ILE A 214 -16.25 11.68 -6.10
N HIS A 215 -15.59 12.14 -7.16
CA HIS A 215 -15.13 11.36 -8.30
C HIS A 215 -15.13 9.87 -7.96
N ASP A 216 -16.03 9.11 -8.58
CA ASP A 216 -15.82 7.69 -8.81
C ASP A 216 -14.53 7.60 -9.62
N GLU A 217 -13.39 7.79 -8.94
CA GLU A 217 -12.09 7.56 -9.49
C GLU A 217 -12.13 6.10 -9.90
N PRO A 218 -11.72 5.78 -11.13
CA PRO A 218 -11.59 4.41 -11.56
C PRO A 218 -10.48 3.80 -10.70
N ASN A 219 -10.83 3.30 -9.51
CA ASN A 219 -9.94 2.59 -8.63
C ASN A 219 -9.47 1.36 -9.43
N PRO A 220 -8.19 1.25 -9.79
CA PRO A 220 -7.68 0.06 -10.46
C PRO A 220 -7.68 -1.16 -9.52
N ILE A 221 -8.10 -0.97 -8.27
CA ILE A 221 -8.18 -1.97 -7.22
C ILE A 221 -9.64 -2.03 -6.80
N GLN A 222 -10.34 -3.06 -7.28
CA GLN A 222 -11.76 -3.28 -7.03
C GLN A 222 -12.03 -3.30 -5.53
N ASN A 223 -12.80 -2.31 -5.07
CA ASN A 223 -13.38 -2.29 -3.73
C ASN A 223 -14.37 -3.45 -3.63
N ASN A 224 -14.09 -4.47 -2.81
CA ASN A 224 -14.99 -5.60 -2.59
C ASN A 224 -16.20 -5.24 -1.70
N GLY A 225 -16.55 -3.96 -1.55
CA GLY A 225 -17.73 -3.51 -0.81
C GLY A 225 -17.55 -3.38 0.71
N ASN A 226 -16.40 -3.82 1.26
CA ASN A 226 -16.13 -3.84 2.70
C ASN A 226 -14.95 -2.95 3.12
N GLY A 227 -14.56 -1.95 2.32
CA GLY A 227 -13.52 -0.99 2.71
C GLY A 227 -12.07 -1.51 2.70
N VAL A 228 -11.87 -2.83 2.64
CA VAL A 228 -10.55 -3.47 2.54
C VAL A 228 -10.08 -3.47 1.09
N LEU A 229 -9.15 -2.57 0.77
CA LEU A 229 -8.64 -2.38 -0.60
C LEU A 229 -7.69 -3.51 -1.06
N CYS A 230 -7.14 -4.33 -0.16
CA CYS A 230 -6.47 -5.57 -0.50
C CYS A 230 -6.45 -6.48 0.74
N ASN A 231 -6.87 -7.73 0.60
CA ASN A 231 -6.99 -8.68 1.71
C ASN A 231 -5.94 -9.79 1.55
N LYS A 232 -4.69 -9.51 1.96
CA LYS A 232 -3.68 -10.54 2.23
C LYS A 232 -3.62 -10.84 3.73
N LEU A 233 -4.77 -10.85 4.40
CA LEU A 233 -4.86 -10.98 5.87
C LEU A 233 -4.19 -12.25 6.39
N SER A 234 -4.13 -13.32 5.60
CA SER A 234 -3.42 -14.56 5.97
C SER A 234 -1.92 -14.37 6.23
N ARG A 235 -1.35 -13.23 5.81
CA ARG A 235 0.06 -12.85 6.03
C ARG A 235 0.28 -12.00 7.28
N LEU A 236 -0.80 -11.64 7.97
CA LEU A 236 -0.78 -10.75 9.13
C LEU A 236 -1.21 -11.55 10.37
N THR A 237 -0.61 -11.24 11.51
CA THR A 237 -1.12 -11.68 12.81
C THR A 237 -2.30 -10.80 13.20
N LEU A 238 -3.46 -11.42 13.40
CA LEU A 238 -4.72 -10.75 13.68
C LEU A 238 -5.46 -11.46 14.82
N ALA A 239 -6.09 -10.70 15.70
CA ALA A 239 -7.17 -11.21 16.54
C ALA A 239 -8.51 -11.01 15.82
N THR A 240 -9.44 -11.92 16.08
CA THR A 240 -10.74 -12.02 15.42
C THR A 240 -11.82 -12.09 16.46
N PHE A 241 -12.84 -11.25 16.28
CA PHE A 241 -13.96 -11.10 17.18
C PHE A 241 -15.26 -11.35 16.40
N ASP A 242 -16.23 -12.01 17.04
CA ASP A 242 -17.59 -12.13 16.51
C ASP A 242 -18.39 -10.84 16.68
N GLU A 243 -19.65 -10.84 16.21
CA GLU A 243 -20.56 -9.68 16.31
C GLU A 243 -20.88 -9.30 17.75
N GLU A 244 -20.79 -10.25 18.69
CA GLU A 244 -20.95 -9.99 20.13
C GLU A 244 -19.66 -9.49 20.79
N GLY A 245 -18.57 -9.31 20.03
CA GLY A 245 -17.27 -8.85 20.52
C GLY A 245 -16.48 -9.92 21.27
N ARG A 246 -16.85 -11.19 21.17
CA ARG A 246 -16.11 -12.30 21.78
C ARG A 246 -14.94 -12.68 20.89
N CYS A 247 -13.76 -12.88 21.49
CA CYS A 247 -12.59 -13.34 20.75
C CYS A 247 -12.80 -14.79 20.29
N ILE A 248 -12.84 -14.99 18.97
CA ILE A 248 -13.03 -16.30 18.33
C ILE A 248 -11.77 -16.84 17.66
N GLY A 249 -10.71 -16.04 17.61
CA GLY A 249 -9.41 -16.47 17.10
C GLY A 249 -8.33 -15.44 17.36
N GLN A 250 -7.23 -15.85 17.97
CA GLN A 250 -6.08 -14.99 18.27
C GLN A 250 -4.78 -15.71 17.94
N MET A 251 -3.80 -14.96 17.44
CA MET A 251 -2.47 -15.46 17.08
C MET A 251 -1.42 -14.51 17.67
N GLY A 252 -0.23 -15.04 18.00
CA GLY A 252 0.89 -14.22 18.48
C GLY A 252 0.66 -13.59 19.86
N SER A 253 1.20 -12.41 20.12
CA SER A 253 1.02 -11.65 21.38
C SER A 253 -0.42 -11.23 21.65
N LEU A 254 -1.28 -11.25 20.62
CA LEU A 254 -2.71 -11.06 20.80
C LEU A 254 -3.40 -12.28 21.44
N SER A 255 -2.68 -13.39 21.64
CA SER A 255 -3.17 -14.53 22.42
C SER A 255 -3.17 -14.26 23.92
N ILE A 256 -4.05 -13.35 24.35
CA ILE A 256 -4.23 -13.10 25.78
C ILE A 256 -5.02 -14.28 26.35
N SER A 257 -4.36 -15.05 27.22
CA SER A 257 -5.04 -16.04 28.06
C SER A 257 -5.75 -15.27 29.17
N TYR A 258 -7.08 -15.29 29.19
CA TYR A 258 -7.87 -14.90 30.36
C TYR A 258 -7.89 -16.04 31.37
#